data_AF-A0A7J4EHF3-F1
#
_entry.id   AF-A0A7J4EHF3-F1
#
_cell.length_a   1.000
_cell.length_b   1.000
_cell.length_c   1.000
_cell.angle_alpha   90.00
_cell.angle_beta   90.00
_cell.angle_gamma   90.00
#
_symmetry.space_group_name_H-M   'P 1'
#
loop_
_entity.id
_entity.type
_entity.pdbx_description
1 polymer ?
#
loop_
_entity_poly.entity_id
_entity_poly.type
_entity_poly.pdbx_seq_one_letter_code
_entity_poly.pdbx_strand_id
1 'polypeptide(L)'
;LPSDNPYSLNWSISVGRLVGYDVQDVSLLISRTLFYKRICGPPIEQNGWHNRFNFVFGEGFGETGGLFHQIPYAAEVKKHGFKPHVYGDLRNSRQITNLLQVYTTANYIEYLGHGDWFWFTPSLYGFDYINKAVDVAHAKHWMYVKPSVFLTSACLMARIDGIPPYMNIGVTMLHSGCNCFIGATRETGQEAGLTVLENHLIIDDLSVGEALRGERRVDKEPPTYYVRVLYGDPAFNPYEPNNGFSNQGRPH
;
A
#
# COMPACT_ATOMS: atom_id res chain seq x y z
N LEU A 1 0.64 -20.38 8.70
CA LEU A 1 0.82 -18.93 8.90
C LEU A 1 -0.55 -18.28 8.68
N PRO A 2 -1.05 -17.40 9.58
CA PRO A 2 -2.29 -16.67 9.37
C PRO A 2 -2.24 -15.89 8.06
N SER A 3 -3.12 -16.24 7.14
CA SER A 3 -3.18 -15.71 5.79
C SER A 3 -4.53 -16.05 5.19
N ASP A 4 -5.03 -15.16 4.34
CA ASP A 4 -6.26 -15.39 3.57
C ASP A 4 -5.99 -16.17 2.27
N ASN A 5 -4.73 -16.35 1.92
CA ASN A 5 -4.28 -17.00 0.70
C ASN A 5 -4.77 -18.46 0.53
N PRO A 6 -4.91 -19.30 1.57
CA PRO A 6 -5.50 -20.63 1.42
C PRO A 6 -6.94 -20.62 0.87
N TYR A 7 -7.68 -19.52 1.05
CA TYR A 7 -9.05 -19.39 0.52
C TYR A 7 -9.08 -19.05 -0.98
N SER A 8 -7.92 -18.81 -1.61
CA SER A 8 -7.81 -18.48 -3.04
C SER A 8 -8.00 -19.67 -3.99
N LEU A 9 -8.20 -20.88 -3.45
CA LEU A 9 -8.34 -22.12 -4.21
C LEU A 9 -7.18 -22.30 -5.21
N ASN A 10 -5.95 -22.34 -4.69
CA ASN A 10 -4.72 -22.40 -5.50
C ASN A 10 -4.60 -21.21 -6.47
N TRP A 11 -4.85 -19.99 -5.99
CA TRP A 11 -4.79 -18.76 -6.78
C TRP A 11 -5.71 -18.77 -8.01
N SER A 12 -6.83 -19.50 -7.92
CA SER A 12 -7.86 -19.49 -8.95
C SER A 12 -8.72 -18.24 -8.82
N ILE A 13 -9.00 -17.82 -7.58
CA ILE A 13 -9.80 -16.62 -7.28
C ILE A 13 -8.98 -15.57 -6.54
N SER A 14 -9.31 -14.31 -6.79
CA SER A 14 -8.75 -13.17 -6.07
C SER A 14 -9.38 -13.08 -4.68
N VAL A 15 -8.57 -12.89 -3.65
CA VAL A 15 -9.03 -12.83 -2.25
C VAL A 15 -8.59 -11.51 -1.63
N GLY A 16 -9.52 -10.83 -0.98
CA GLY A 16 -9.27 -9.67 -0.15
C GLY A 16 -10.19 -9.72 1.08
N ARG A 17 -9.77 -9.07 2.16
CA ARG A 17 -10.54 -9.02 3.41
C ARG A 17 -10.99 -7.59 3.69
N LEU A 18 -12.29 -7.41 3.91
CA LEU A 18 -12.84 -6.18 4.45
C LEU A 18 -12.64 -6.19 5.98
N VAL A 19 -11.86 -5.24 6.48
CA VAL A 19 -11.51 -5.10 7.89
C VAL A 19 -11.45 -3.61 8.25
N GLY A 20 -11.82 -3.28 9.48
CA GLY A 20 -11.83 -1.93 10.03
C GLY A 20 -11.91 -1.97 11.55
N TYR A 21 -11.91 -0.80 12.19
CA TYR A 21 -12.01 -0.70 13.65
C TYR A 21 -13.36 -1.14 14.19
N ASP A 22 -14.41 -0.81 13.45
CA ASP A 22 -15.80 -1.08 13.78
C ASP A 22 -16.64 -1.18 12.48
N VAL A 23 -17.95 -1.29 12.65
CA VAL A 23 -18.88 -1.38 11.51
C VAL A 23 -18.92 -0.10 10.68
N GLN A 24 -18.72 1.08 11.28
CA GLN A 24 -18.70 2.35 10.57
C GLN A 24 -17.47 2.43 9.67
N ASP A 25 -16.31 1.99 10.16
CA ASP A 25 -15.06 1.98 9.40
C ASP A 25 -15.12 1.04 8.19
N VAL A 26 -15.70 -0.15 8.36
CA VAL A 26 -15.96 -1.08 7.25
C VAL A 26 -16.98 -0.48 6.26
N SER A 27 -18.03 0.17 6.75
CA SER A 27 -19.00 0.87 5.89
C SER A 27 -18.34 1.99 5.08
N LEU A 28 -17.39 2.72 5.67
CA LEU A 28 -16.61 3.75 4.97
C LEU A 28 -15.67 3.15 3.92
N LEU A 29 -15.02 2.02 4.21
CA LEU A 29 -14.19 1.30 3.22
C LEU A 29 -15.01 0.86 1.99
N ILE A 30 -16.19 0.28 2.23
CA ILE A 30 -17.13 -0.09 1.15
C ILE A 30 -17.58 1.15 0.37
N SER A 31 -17.96 2.22 1.09
CA SER A 31 -18.43 3.46 0.47
C SER A 31 -17.37 4.10 -0.42
N ARG A 32 -16.10 4.10 0.01
CA ARG A 32 -15.00 4.65 -0.80
C ARG A 32 -14.70 3.82 -2.05
N THR A 33 -15.02 2.53 -2.03
CA THR A 33 -14.90 1.66 -3.21
C THR A 33 -16.06 1.91 -4.18
N LEU A 34 -17.30 1.86 -3.70
CA LEU A 34 -18.50 2.06 -4.53
C LEU A 34 -18.59 3.46 -5.15
N PHE A 35 -18.21 4.49 -4.39
CA PHE A 35 -18.26 5.88 -4.81
C PHE A 35 -16.90 6.44 -5.21
N TYR A 36 -15.91 5.58 -5.49
CA TYR A 36 -14.53 5.96 -5.73
C TYR A 36 -14.38 7.10 -6.76
N LYS A 37 -14.93 6.92 -7.96
CA LYS A 37 -14.89 7.94 -9.02
C LYS A 37 -15.51 9.27 -8.61
N ARG A 38 -16.60 9.24 -7.82
CA ARG A 38 -17.29 10.43 -7.33
C ARG A 38 -16.47 11.15 -6.26
N ILE A 39 -15.85 10.41 -5.35
CA ILE A 39 -15.01 10.95 -4.28
C ILE A 39 -13.73 11.56 -4.85
N CYS A 40 -13.08 10.85 -5.78
CA CYS A 40 -11.84 11.33 -6.39
C CYS A 40 -12.07 12.51 -7.34
N GLY A 41 -13.25 12.59 -7.97
CA GLY A 41 -13.55 13.60 -8.97
C GLY A 41 -12.66 13.48 -10.22
N PRO A 42 -12.82 14.40 -11.18
CA PRO A 42 -11.99 14.40 -12.39
C PRO A 42 -10.53 14.80 -12.07
N PRO A 43 -9.56 14.34 -12.87
CA PRO A 43 -8.17 14.78 -12.78
C PRO A 43 -8.05 16.21 -13.34
N ILE A 44 -8.18 17.22 -12.47
CA ILE A 44 -8.17 18.64 -12.88
C ILE A 44 -6.76 19.23 -12.83
N GLU A 45 -5.94 18.79 -11.88
CA GLU A 45 -4.62 19.36 -11.64
C GLU A 45 -3.51 18.45 -12.16
N GLN A 46 -2.60 19.05 -12.92
CA GLN A 46 -1.44 18.31 -13.45
C GLN A 46 -0.56 17.76 -12.32
N ASN A 47 -0.53 18.34 -11.11
CA ASN A 47 0.23 17.87 -9.93
C ASN A 47 -0.67 17.35 -8.80
N GLY A 48 -1.93 17.05 -9.12
CA GLY A 48 -2.94 16.67 -8.15
C GLY A 48 -2.73 15.27 -7.58
N TRP A 49 -3.58 14.90 -6.64
CA TRP A 49 -3.60 13.58 -6.01
C TRP A 49 -3.58 12.42 -7.03
N HIS A 50 -4.37 12.53 -8.11
CA HIS A 50 -4.62 11.45 -9.10
C HIS A 50 -3.35 10.83 -9.71
N ASN A 51 -2.32 11.62 -9.97
CA ASN A 51 -1.09 11.12 -10.58
C ASN A 51 0.07 11.01 -9.61
N ARG A 52 -0.13 11.32 -8.32
CA ARG A 52 0.95 11.25 -7.33
C ARG A 52 1.17 9.82 -6.89
N PHE A 53 2.40 9.33 -7.07
CA PHE A 53 2.88 8.08 -6.51
C PHE A 53 4.03 8.39 -5.55
N ASN A 54 3.86 8.12 -4.26
CA ASN A 54 4.90 8.30 -3.28
C ASN A 54 5.60 6.98 -2.97
N PHE A 55 6.89 6.94 -3.22
CA PHE A 55 7.80 5.88 -2.84
C PHE A 55 8.49 6.28 -1.54
N VAL A 56 8.35 5.46 -0.52
CA VAL A 56 9.05 5.62 0.75
C VAL A 56 9.87 4.37 0.95
N PHE A 57 11.18 4.53 1.07
CA PHE A 57 12.04 3.46 1.51
C PHE A 57 12.72 3.84 2.82
N GLY A 58 13.15 2.84 3.58
CA GLY A 58 13.89 3.06 4.80
C GLY A 58 15.07 2.16 5.01
N GLU A 59 15.63 2.19 6.22
CA GLU A 59 16.91 1.57 6.54
C GLU A 59 17.06 0.07 6.17
N GLY A 60 18.32 -0.37 6.05
CA GLY A 60 18.70 -1.77 5.88
C GLY A 60 18.33 -2.28 4.49
N PHE A 61 17.55 -3.37 4.46
CA PHE A 61 17.09 -3.91 3.18
C PHE A 61 16.23 -2.90 2.39
N GLY A 62 15.49 -2.04 3.09
CA GLY A 62 14.72 -0.98 2.45
C GLY A 62 15.62 -0.01 1.65
N GLU A 63 16.85 0.29 2.09
CA GLU A 63 17.74 1.23 1.39
C GLU A 63 18.17 0.64 0.06
N THR A 64 18.49 -0.65 0.06
CA THR A 64 18.80 -1.39 -1.16
C THR A 64 17.57 -1.49 -2.07
N GLY A 65 16.39 -1.75 -1.53
CA GLY A 65 15.14 -1.71 -2.28
C GLY A 65 14.85 -0.32 -2.85
N GLY A 66 15.16 0.74 -2.11
CA GLY A 66 15.05 2.12 -2.56
C GLY A 66 15.95 2.40 -3.76
N LEU A 67 17.23 2.05 -3.64
CA LEU A 67 18.25 2.29 -4.67
C LEU A 67 18.07 1.45 -5.92
N PHE A 68 17.74 0.16 -5.77
CA PHE A 68 17.69 -0.80 -6.88
C PHE A 68 16.29 -1.05 -7.42
N HIS A 69 15.24 -0.67 -6.69
CA HIS A 69 13.85 -0.81 -7.14
C HIS A 69 13.11 0.53 -7.18
N GLN A 70 12.84 1.21 -6.05
CA GLN A 70 11.96 2.38 -6.06
C GLN A 70 12.47 3.55 -6.91
N ILE A 71 13.77 3.86 -6.88
CA ILE A 71 14.35 4.95 -7.68
C ILE A 71 14.28 4.62 -9.19
N PRO A 72 14.74 3.43 -9.66
CA PRO A 72 14.54 3.03 -11.05
C PRO A 72 13.07 2.94 -11.45
N TYR A 73 12.21 2.38 -10.60
CA TYR A 73 10.80 2.16 -10.89
C TYR A 73 10.00 3.47 -10.90
N ALA A 74 10.39 4.46 -10.10
CA ALA A 74 9.89 5.83 -10.21
C ALA A 74 10.08 6.38 -11.64
N ALA A 75 11.23 6.14 -12.27
CA ALA A 75 11.44 6.55 -13.66
C ALA A 75 10.55 5.79 -14.66
N GLU A 76 10.19 4.54 -14.34
CA GLU A 76 9.28 3.72 -15.14
C GLU A 76 7.83 4.20 -15.02
N VAL A 77 7.27 4.34 -13.82
CA VAL A 77 5.88 4.80 -13.61
C VAL A 77 5.65 6.21 -14.16
N LYS A 78 6.70 7.04 -14.24
CA LYS A 78 6.63 8.35 -14.90
C LYS A 78 6.27 8.26 -16.39
N LYS A 79 6.67 7.18 -17.08
CA LYS A 79 6.30 6.92 -18.49
C LYS A 79 4.80 6.64 -18.62
N HIS A 80 4.18 6.14 -17.56
CA HIS A 80 2.74 5.84 -17.46
C HIS A 80 1.93 7.03 -16.89
N GLY A 81 2.51 8.24 -16.89
CA GLY A 81 1.82 9.47 -16.50
C GLY A 81 1.79 9.77 -15.01
N PHE A 82 2.38 8.92 -14.17
CA PHE A 82 2.57 9.21 -12.76
C PHE A 82 3.61 10.32 -12.51
N LYS A 83 3.49 10.95 -11.36
CA LYS A 83 4.40 11.93 -10.77
C LYS A 83 4.98 11.31 -9.50
N PRO A 84 6.07 10.55 -9.66
CA PRO A 84 6.68 9.86 -8.54
C PRO A 84 7.39 10.85 -7.62
N HIS A 85 7.29 10.63 -6.31
CA HIS A 85 8.12 11.29 -5.30
C HIS A 85 8.80 10.22 -4.48
N VAL A 86 10.12 10.31 -4.33
CA VAL A 86 10.91 9.31 -3.60
C VAL A 86 11.44 9.93 -2.30
N TYR A 87 11.13 9.28 -1.18
CA TYR A 87 11.51 9.68 0.17
C TYR A 87 12.38 8.59 0.81
N GLY A 88 13.71 8.75 0.73
CA GLY A 88 14.69 7.86 1.35
C GLY A 88 15.13 8.29 2.76
N ASP A 89 16.18 7.66 3.30
CA ASP A 89 16.60 7.64 4.74
C ASP A 89 16.76 8.98 5.43
N LEU A 90 17.03 10.05 4.68
CA LEU A 90 17.18 11.41 5.22
C LEU A 90 15.90 12.26 5.12
N ARG A 91 14.84 11.76 4.48
CA ARG A 91 13.59 12.49 4.17
C ARG A 91 12.32 11.75 4.56
N ASN A 92 12.46 10.73 5.38
CA ASN A 92 11.40 9.75 5.60
C ASN A 92 11.03 9.61 7.10
N SER A 93 11.58 10.43 7.99
CA SER A 93 11.12 10.49 9.39
C SER A 93 9.64 10.91 9.48
N ARG A 94 8.91 10.44 10.51
CA ARG A 94 7.51 10.85 10.76
C ARG A 94 7.31 12.37 10.64
N GLN A 95 8.21 13.16 11.21
CA GLN A 95 8.14 14.62 11.20
C GLN A 95 8.15 15.17 9.77
N ILE A 96 9.08 14.67 8.95
CA ILE A 96 9.22 15.10 7.55
C ILE A 96 8.04 14.56 6.73
N THR A 97 7.67 13.29 6.89
CA THR A 97 6.57 12.70 6.13
C THR A 97 5.22 13.33 6.47
N ASN A 98 5.03 13.76 7.72
CA ASN A 98 3.85 14.53 8.14
C ASN A 98 3.87 15.94 7.54
N LEU A 99 5.00 16.65 7.62
CA LEU A 99 5.15 17.98 7.05
C LEU A 99 4.88 17.98 5.54
N LEU A 100 5.39 16.97 4.83
CA LEU A 100 5.24 16.81 3.39
C LEU A 100 3.95 16.07 2.99
N GLN A 101 3.13 15.67 3.97
CA GLN A 101 1.88 14.96 3.76
C GLN A 101 2.02 13.73 2.83
N VAL A 102 3.10 12.97 3.03
CA VAL A 102 3.53 11.88 2.14
C VAL A 102 2.44 10.82 1.99
N TYR A 103 1.78 10.45 3.08
CA TYR A 103 0.78 9.39 3.04
C TYR A 103 -0.61 9.90 2.66
N THR A 104 -0.97 11.14 3.02
CA THR A 104 -2.37 11.60 2.91
C THR A 104 -2.72 12.24 1.56
N THR A 105 -1.74 12.47 0.68
CA THR A 105 -1.92 13.25 -0.56
C THR A 105 -1.56 12.52 -1.85
N ALA A 106 -1.22 11.23 -1.78
CA ALA A 106 -0.84 10.41 -2.93
C ALA A 106 -1.93 9.41 -3.32
N ASN A 107 -2.06 9.12 -4.62
CA ASN A 107 -2.94 8.05 -5.10
C ASN A 107 -2.35 6.67 -4.80
N TYR A 108 -1.07 6.50 -5.11
CA TYR A 108 -0.30 5.31 -4.77
C TYR A 108 0.76 5.64 -3.74
N ILE A 109 0.93 4.74 -2.78
CA ILE A 109 1.96 4.80 -1.75
C ILE A 109 2.62 3.44 -1.72
N GLU A 110 3.94 3.43 -1.87
CA GLU A 110 4.76 2.25 -1.66
C GLU A 110 5.67 2.48 -0.46
N TYR A 111 5.70 1.52 0.45
CA TYR A 111 6.62 1.51 1.56
C TYR A 111 7.52 0.27 1.54
N LEU A 112 8.83 0.51 1.54
CA LEU A 112 9.89 -0.49 1.61
C LEU A 112 10.74 -0.26 2.85
N GLY A 113 10.74 -1.19 3.81
CA GLY A 113 11.57 -1.03 5.00
C GLY A 113 11.11 -1.83 6.20
N HIS A 114 11.51 -1.38 7.38
CA HIS A 114 11.16 -2.03 8.63
C HIS A 114 9.78 -1.63 9.14
N GLY A 115 8.89 -2.61 9.14
CA GLY A 115 7.56 -2.51 9.72
C GLY A 115 7.37 -3.55 10.81
N ASP A 116 6.42 -3.24 11.69
CA ASP A 116 5.75 -4.20 12.55
C ASP A 116 4.23 -3.97 12.42
N TRP A 117 3.43 -4.78 13.11
CA TRP A 117 1.98 -4.61 13.16
C TRP A 117 1.55 -3.27 13.77
N PHE A 118 2.38 -2.62 14.60
CA PHE A 118 2.03 -1.37 15.30
C PHE A 118 2.66 -0.11 14.68
N TRP A 119 3.76 -0.25 13.95
CA TRP A 119 4.59 0.88 13.53
C TRP A 119 5.37 0.55 12.27
N PHE A 120 5.89 1.57 11.60
CA PHE A 120 6.92 1.42 10.59
C PHE A 120 7.92 2.58 10.66
N THR A 121 9.20 2.29 10.41
CA THR A 121 10.26 3.29 10.38
C THR A 121 10.84 3.38 8.99
N PRO A 122 10.96 4.61 8.49
CA PRO A 122 11.80 4.79 7.33
C PRO A 122 13.29 5.03 7.70
N SER A 123 13.66 5.32 8.95
CA SER A 123 15.10 5.48 9.28
C SER A 123 15.36 5.22 10.76
N LEU A 124 16.29 4.31 11.10
CA LEU A 124 16.84 4.18 12.47
C LEU A 124 18.21 4.89 12.58
N TYR A 125 18.73 5.51 11.50
CA TYR A 125 19.97 6.26 11.51
C TYR A 125 19.76 7.74 11.88
N GLY A 126 20.51 8.24 12.88
CA GLY A 126 20.59 9.67 13.21
C GLY A 126 20.81 9.98 14.71
N PHE A 127 21.12 11.24 15.01
CA PHE A 127 21.41 11.75 16.38
C PHE A 127 20.21 11.66 17.35
N ASP A 128 19.03 11.31 16.87
CA ASP A 128 17.81 11.08 17.65
C ASP A 128 17.08 9.88 17.05
N TYR A 129 17.56 8.67 17.37
CA TYR A 129 16.99 7.38 16.93
C TYR A 129 15.61 7.11 17.57
N ILE A 130 15.24 7.89 18.57
CA ILE A 130 13.99 7.78 19.32
C ILE A 130 12.97 8.75 18.69
N ASN A 131 11.70 8.32 18.53
CA ASN A 131 10.58 9.15 18.08
C ASN A 131 10.51 9.57 16.59
N LYS A 132 11.01 8.77 15.65
CA LYS A 132 10.79 8.98 14.20
C LYS A 132 9.81 8.00 13.54
N ALA A 133 9.42 6.94 14.23
CA ALA A 133 8.47 5.96 13.71
C ALA A 133 7.09 6.59 13.48
N VAL A 134 6.41 6.14 12.43
CA VAL A 134 4.97 6.29 12.31
C VAL A 134 4.35 5.08 13.00
N ASP A 135 3.63 5.31 14.08
CA ASP A 135 2.86 4.27 14.77
C ASP A 135 1.36 4.58 14.70
N VAL A 136 0.56 3.63 15.19
CA VAL A 136 -0.90 3.77 15.21
C VAL A 136 -1.36 5.01 15.99
N ALA A 137 -0.70 5.37 17.09
CA ALA A 137 -1.10 6.54 17.88
C ALA A 137 -0.94 7.84 17.08
N HIS A 138 0.06 7.92 16.20
CA HIS A 138 0.28 9.06 15.32
C HIS A 138 -0.61 9.03 14.08
N ALA A 139 -0.88 7.85 13.52
CA ALA A 139 -1.60 7.71 12.25
C ALA A 139 -3.13 7.64 12.39
N LYS A 140 -3.67 7.23 13.55
CA LYS A 140 -5.12 7.01 13.76
C LYS A 140 -6.02 8.22 13.52
N HIS A 141 -5.47 9.43 13.50
CA HIS A 141 -6.21 10.67 13.24
C HIS A 141 -5.88 11.29 11.87
N TRP A 142 -5.11 10.60 11.04
CA TRP A 142 -4.87 11.05 9.67
C TRP A 142 -6.16 10.97 8.87
N MET A 143 -6.33 11.97 8.01
CA MET A 143 -7.41 12.02 7.03
C MET A 143 -6.76 12.18 5.67
N TYR A 144 -6.91 11.17 4.83
CA TYR A 144 -6.40 11.25 3.46
C TYR A 144 -7.31 12.15 2.65
N VAL A 145 -6.71 12.93 1.74
CA VAL A 145 -7.44 13.85 0.89
C VAL A 145 -8.42 13.08 0.00
N LYS A 146 -7.98 11.93 -0.53
CA LYS A 146 -8.73 11.01 -1.39
C LYS A 146 -8.25 9.57 -1.16
N PRO A 147 -9.02 8.55 -1.55
CA PRO A 147 -8.70 7.18 -1.18
C PRO A 147 -7.52 6.57 -1.93
N SER A 148 -6.49 6.14 -1.20
CA SER A 148 -5.22 5.67 -1.77
C SER A 148 -5.07 4.15 -1.82
N VAL A 149 -4.11 3.68 -2.63
CA VAL A 149 -3.56 2.32 -2.60
C VAL A 149 -2.27 2.33 -1.81
N PHE A 150 -2.16 1.48 -0.79
CA PHE A 150 -0.94 1.36 0.02
C PHE A 150 -0.33 -0.03 -0.18
N LEU A 151 0.86 -0.05 -0.78
CA LEU A 151 1.66 -1.25 -1.04
C LEU A 151 2.82 -1.30 -0.04
N THR A 152 3.05 -2.45 0.57
CA THR A 152 4.20 -2.61 1.46
C THR A 152 5.05 -3.83 1.13
N SER A 153 6.35 -3.60 1.19
CA SER A 153 7.38 -4.61 1.30
C SER A 153 8.07 -4.42 2.65
N ALA A 154 7.35 -4.86 3.67
CA ALA A 154 7.74 -4.73 5.07
C ALA A 154 7.06 -5.83 5.89
N CYS A 155 7.73 -6.22 6.97
CA CYS A 155 7.27 -7.27 7.86
C CYS A 155 6.00 -6.87 8.62
N LEU A 156 5.12 -7.84 8.87
CA LEU A 156 4.06 -7.81 9.89
C LEU A 156 3.02 -6.67 9.83
N MET A 157 3.11 -5.71 8.92
CA MET A 157 2.20 -4.55 8.87
C MET A 157 0.75 -4.97 8.63
N ALA A 158 0.52 -6.12 7.99
CA ALA A 158 -0.80 -6.69 7.79
C ALA A 158 -1.18 -7.74 8.85
N ARG A 159 -0.43 -7.91 9.95
CA ARG A 159 -0.76 -8.91 10.97
C ARG A 159 -1.93 -8.47 11.84
N ILE A 160 -3.05 -9.20 11.79
CA ILE A 160 -4.25 -8.93 12.59
C ILE A 160 -4.62 -10.06 13.56
N ASP A 161 -3.94 -11.21 13.49
CA ASP A 161 -4.22 -12.35 14.38
C ASP A 161 -3.81 -12.05 15.83
N GLY A 162 -4.79 -12.04 16.73
CA GLY A 162 -4.60 -11.77 18.16
C GLY A 162 -4.37 -10.30 18.50
N ILE A 163 -4.63 -9.38 17.56
CA ILE A 163 -4.40 -7.94 17.71
C ILE A 163 -5.73 -7.20 17.50
N PRO A 164 -6.18 -6.36 18.46
CA PRO A 164 -7.32 -5.48 18.26
C PRO A 164 -7.14 -4.60 17.00
N PRO A 165 -8.16 -4.46 16.14
CA PRO A 165 -8.03 -3.75 14.86
C PRO A 165 -7.47 -2.33 14.98
N TYR A 166 -7.85 -1.61 16.04
CA TYR A 166 -7.40 -0.25 16.34
C TYR A 166 -5.95 -0.13 16.81
N MET A 167 -5.21 -1.24 16.86
CA MET A 167 -3.77 -1.25 17.14
C MET A 167 -2.95 -1.81 15.97
N ASN A 168 -3.55 -2.15 14.83
CA ASN A 168 -2.79 -2.55 13.65
C ASN A 168 -2.60 -1.37 12.68
N ILE A 169 -1.35 -1.13 12.26
CA ILE A 169 -0.97 -0.01 11.40
C ILE A 169 -1.54 -0.10 9.98
N GLY A 170 -1.66 -1.30 9.41
CA GLY A 170 -2.31 -1.50 8.12
C GLY A 170 -3.81 -1.19 8.16
N VAL A 171 -4.50 -1.63 9.21
CA VAL A 171 -5.91 -1.26 9.46
C VAL A 171 -6.03 0.24 9.74
N THR A 172 -5.06 0.84 10.43
CA THR A 172 -5.00 2.30 10.59
C THR A 172 -4.91 3.03 9.25
N MET A 173 -4.11 2.55 8.29
CA MET A 173 -4.07 3.18 6.96
C MET A 173 -5.40 3.07 6.22
N LEU A 174 -6.12 1.96 6.36
CA LEU A 174 -7.48 1.83 5.84
C LEU A 174 -8.45 2.81 6.51
N HIS A 175 -8.39 2.92 7.84
CA HIS A 175 -9.18 3.85 8.64
C HIS A 175 -8.93 5.31 8.22
N SER A 176 -7.67 5.68 8.01
CA SER A 176 -7.28 7.04 7.64
C SER A 176 -7.68 7.44 6.22
N GLY A 177 -7.87 6.47 5.32
CA GLY A 177 -8.31 6.79 3.97
C GLY A 177 -7.92 5.84 2.84
N CYS A 178 -7.10 4.81 3.05
CA CYS A 178 -6.77 3.86 1.97
C CYS A 178 -7.96 2.99 1.56
N ASN A 179 -8.16 2.81 0.24
CA ASN A 179 -9.12 1.85 -0.32
C ASN A 179 -8.62 0.41 -0.26
N CYS A 180 -7.30 0.24 -0.28
CA CYS A 180 -6.69 -1.05 -0.03
C CYS A 180 -5.31 -0.90 0.60
N PHE A 181 -4.94 -1.93 1.35
CA PHE A 181 -3.65 -2.10 1.98
C PHE A 181 -3.13 -3.50 1.65
N ILE A 182 -1.98 -3.58 1.00
CA ILE A 182 -1.31 -4.84 0.67
C ILE A 182 -0.04 -4.92 1.51
N GLY A 183 0.08 -5.98 2.30
CA GLY A 183 1.25 -6.16 3.17
C GLY A 183 1.37 -7.57 3.73
N ALA A 184 2.46 -7.83 4.43
CA ALA A 184 2.76 -9.15 4.99
C ALA A 184 2.14 -9.36 6.38
N THR A 185 1.56 -10.55 6.61
CA THR A 185 1.11 -10.97 7.94
C THR A 185 2.24 -11.48 8.82
N ARG A 186 3.43 -11.71 8.26
CA ARG A 186 4.62 -12.27 8.90
C ARG A 186 5.89 -11.58 8.41
N GLU A 187 7.02 -11.99 8.97
CA GLU A 187 8.33 -11.58 8.51
C GLU A 187 8.52 -11.93 7.03
N THR A 188 9.12 -11.00 6.30
CA THR A 188 9.50 -11.15 4.89
C THR A 188 10.90 -10.60 4.70
N GLY A 189 11.59 -11.03 3.65
CA GLY A 189 12.95 -10.63 3.32
C GLY A 189 13.06 -10.01 1.93
N GLN A 190 14.15 -10.35 1.26
CA GLN A 190 14.48 -9.77 -0.05
C GLN A 190 13.49 -10.16 -1.15
N GLU A 191 12.79 -11.26 -0.95
CA GLU A 191 11.75 -11.77 -1.83
C GLU A 191 10.46 -10.95 -1.79
N ALA A 192 10.34 -9.96 -0.90
CA ALA A 192 9.17 -9.08 -0.84
C ALA A 192 9.11 -8.03 -1.97
N GLY A 193 9.69 -8.29 -3.14
CA GLY A 193 9.62 -7.38 -4.28
C GLY A 193 8.19 -7.02 -4.67
N LEU A 194 7.97 -5.79 -5.15
CA LEU A 194 6.66 -5.29 -5.55
C LEU A 194 6.50 -5.14 -7.06
N THR A 195 7.58 -5.23 -7.84
CA THR A 195 7.58 -4.94 -9.28
C THR A 195 6.53 -5.72 -10.07
N VAL A 196 6.34 -7.01 -9.77
CA VAL A 196 5.33 -7.83 -10.48
C VAL A 196 3.92 -7.35 -10.15
N LEU A 197 3.65 -7.11 -8.86
CA LEU A 197 2.36 -6.58 -8.39
C LEU A 197 2.08 -5.20 -8.98
N GLU A 198 3.05 -4.31 -8.97
CA GLU A 198 2.92 -2.95 -9.49
C GLU A 198 2.71 -2.93 -11.00
N ASN A 199 3.41 -3.77 -11.75
CA ASN A 199 3.20 -3.89 -13.19
C ASN A 199 1.80 -4.40 -13.50
N HIS A 200 1.30 -5.37 -12.74
CA HIS A 200 -0.08 -5.84 -12.90
C HIS A 200 -1.12 -4.76 -12.61
N LEU A 201 -0.87 -3.88 -11.63
CA LEU A 201 -1.73 -2.74 -11.33
C LEU A 201 -1.65 -1.67 -12.43
N ILE A 202 -0.43 -1.23 -12.77
CA ILE A 202 -0.19 -0.01 -13.53
C ILE A 202 -0.20 -0.25 -15.03
N ILE A 203 0.44 -1.33 -15.47
CA ILE A 203 0.67 -1.64 -16.89
C ILE A 203 -0.46 -2.52 -17.42
N ASP A 204 -0.82 -3.56 -16.67
CA ASP A 204 -1.83 -4.53 -17.12
C ASP A 204 -3.26 -4.11 -16.76
N ASP A 205 -3.45 -3.04 -15.97
CA ASP A 205 -4.75 -2.47 -15.58
C ASP A 205 -5.67 -3.53 -14.93
N LEU A 206 -5.10 -4.29 -14.00
CA LEU A 206 -5.81 -5.32 -13.24
C LEU A 206 -6.36 -4.75 -11.93
N SER A 207 -7.44 -5.36 -11.42
CA SER A 207 -7.89 -5.05 -10.06
C SER A 207 -6.83 -5.41 -9.03
N VAL A 208 -6.89 -4.83 -7.82
CA VAL A 208 -5.90 -5.10 -6.77
C VAL A 208 -5.83 -6.57 -6.37
N GLY A 209 -6.97 -7.27 -6.40
CA GLY A 209 -7.01 -8.71 -6.14
C GLY A 209 -6.45 -9.53 -7.30
N GLU A 210 -6.73 -9.15 -8.55
CA GLU A 210 -6.17 -9.81 -9.73
C GLU A 210 -4.66 -9.62 -9.84
N ALA A 211 -4.17 -8.42 -9.52
CA ALA A 211 -2.74 -8.12 -9.49
C ALA A 211 -2.01 -8.94 -8.43
N LEU A 212 -2.56 -9.01 -7.20
CA LEU A 212 -2.00 -9.87 -6.14
C LEU A 212 -2.04 -11.36 -6.53
N ARG A 213 -3.13 -11.83 -7.13
CA ARG A 213 -3.22 -13.20 -7.64
C ARG A 213 -2.22 -13.46 -8.77
N GLY A 214 -2.03 -12.49 -9.66
CA GLY A 214 -1.07 -12.54 -10.77
C GLY A 214 0.36 -12.64 -10.26
N GLU A 215 0.72 -11.80 -9.28
CA GLU A 215 2.00 -11.84 -8.59
C GLU A 215 2.29 -13.25 -8.09
N ARG A 216 1.33 -13.91 -7.41
CA ARG A 216 1.49 -15.27 -6.87
C ARG A 216 1.69 -16.36 -7.91
N ARG A 217 1.29 -16.12 -9.15
CA ARG A 217 1.52 -17.07 -10.25
C ARG A 217 2.94 -16.98 -10.78
N VAL A 218 3.58 -15.82 -10.63
CA VAL A 218 4.94 -15.52 -11.09
C VAL A 218 5.94 -15.70 -9.96
N ASP A 219 5.76 -14.98 -8.85
CA ASP A 219 6.60 -15.00 -7.67
C ASP A 219 6.06 -15.97 -6.62
N LYS A 220 6.80 -17.07 -6.45
CA LYS A 220 6.48 -18.16 -5.52
C LYS A 220 7.46 -18.26 -4.36
N GLU A 221 8.32 -17.26 -4.20
CA GLU A 221 9.36 -17.27 -3.18
C GLU A 221 8.74 -17.16 -1.77
N PRO A 222 9.03 -18.11 -0.86
CA PRO A 222 8.60 -18.03 0.52
C PRO A 222 9.51 -17.07 1.34
N PRO A 223 8.99 -16.45 2.42
CA PRO A 223 7.63 -16.55 2.92
C PRO A 223 6.61 -15.67 2.18
N THR A 224 7.04 -14.66 1.41
CA THR A 224 6.15 -13.64 0.79
C THR A 224 4.95 -14.25 0.06
N TYR A 225 5.17 -15.31 -0.72
CA TYR A 225 4.11 -16.07 -1.41
C TYR A 225 2.95 -16.48 -0.49
N TYR A 226 3.22 -16.84 0.76
CA TYR A 226 2.20 -17.29 1.71
C TYR A 226 1.59 -16.17 2.53
N VAL A 227 2.33 -15.08 2.78
CA VAL A 227 2.02 -14.15 3.89
C VAL A 227 1.63 -12.75 3.45
N ARG A 228 1.90 -12.33 2.21
CA ARG A 228 1.35 -11.05 1.72
C ARG A 228 -0.12 -11.24 1.34
N VAL A 229 -0.95 -10.36 1.89
CA VAL A 229 -2.42 -10.38 1.84
C VAL A 229 -2.95 -9.02 1.40
N LEU A 230 -4.20 -8.99 0.98
CA LEU A 230 -4.94 -7.79 0.62
C LEU A 230 -6.03 -7.50 1.67
N TYR A 231 -5.99 -6.31 2.25
CA TYR A 231 -7.11 -5.73 2.99
C TYR A 231 -7.77 -4.66 2.15
N GLY A 232 -9.06 -4.83 1.85
CA GLY A 232 -9.79 -4.08 0.84
C GLY A 232 -10.63 -4.98 -0.07
N ASP A 233 -11.33 -4.36 -1.02
CA ASP A 233 -12.11 -5.07 -2.04
C ASP A 233 -11.18 -5.63 -3.14
N PRO A 234 -11.11 -6.96 -3.36
CA PRO A 234 -10.29 -7.54 -4.42
C PRO A 234 -10.72 -7.13 -5.84
N ALA A 235 -11.96 -6.67 -6.03
CA ALA A 235 -12.45 -6.18 -7.33
C ALA A 235 -12.16 -4.68 -7.55
N PHE A 236 -11.62 -3.98 -6.55
CA PHE A 236 -11.25 -2.57 -6.67
C PHE A 236 -10.17 -2.41 -7.74
N ASN A 237 -10.46 -1.59 -8.76
CA ASN A 237 -9.47 -1.17 -9.74
C ASN A 237 -9.18 0.33 -9.52
N PRO A 238 -7.98 0.69 -9.04
CA PRO A 238 -7.59 2.07 -8.81
C PRO A 238 -7.65 2.96 -10.06
N TYR A 239 -7.38 4.25 -9.85
CA TYR A 239 -7.22 5.17 -10.97
C TYR A 239 -5.74 5.17 -11.32
N GLU A 240 -5.38 4.98 -12.58
CA GLU A 240 -4.04 5.30 -13.07
C GLU A 240 -4.09 6.41 -14.13
N PRO A 241 -3.08 7.29 -14.22
CA PRO A 241 -3.05 8.34 -15.24
C PRO A 241 -3.11 7.84 -16.68
N ASN A 242 -2.56 6.66 -16.96
CA ASN A 242 -2.59 6.00 -18.27
C ASN A 242 -3.91 5.26 -18.54
N ASN A 243 -4.58 4.72 -17.52
CA ASN A 243 -5.78 3.89 -17.68
C ASN A 243 -7.10 4.64 -17.41
N GLY A 244 -7.02 5.76 -16.67
CA GLY A 244 -8.16 6.52 -16.19
C GLY A 244 -8.88 5.83 -15.03
N PHE A 245 -10.18 6.13 -14.87
CA PHE A 245 -11.01 5.37 -13.93
C PHE A 245 -11.48 4.09 -14.60
N SER A 246 -11.02 2.96 -14.08
CA SER A 246 -11.52 1.67 -14.54
C SER A 246 -12.96 1.41 -14.10
N ASN A 247 -13.72 0.70 -14.95
CA ASN A 247 -15.02 0.17 -14.58
C ASN A 247 -14.80 -0.88 -13.48
N GLN A 248 -15.16 -0.52 -12.25
CA GLN A 248 -15.02 -1.40 -11.08
C GLN A 248 -15.74 -2.73 -11.35
N GLY A 249 -15.04 -3.85 -11.20
CA GLY A 249 -15.58 -5.19 -11.41
C GLY A 249 -15.71 -5.60 -12.88
N ARG A 250 -14.63 -5.53 -13.67
CA ARG A 250 -14.56 -6.24 -14.96
C ARG A 250 -14.86 -7.74 -14.72
N PRO A 251 -15.94 -8.30 -15.28
CA PRO A 251 -15.99 -9.73 -15.53
C PRO A 251 -15.17 -9.97 -16.79
N HIS A 252 -14.00 -10.60 -16.67
CA HIS A 252 -13.32 -11.21 -17.80
C HIS A 252 -13.89 -12.60 -18.05
#